data_AF-A0A945IQW8-F1
#
_entry.id   AF-A0A945IQW8-F1
#
_cell.length_a   1.000
_cell.length_b   1.000
_cell.length_c   1.000
_cell.angle_alpha   90.00
_cell.angle_beta   90.00
_cell.angle_gamma   90.00
#
_symmetry.space_group_name_H-M   'P 1'
#
loop_
_entity.id
_entity.type
_entity.pdbx_description
1 polymer ?
#
loop_
_entity_poly.entity_id
_entity_poly.type
_entity_poly.pdbx_seq_one_letter_code
_entity_poly.pdbx_strand_id
1 'polypeptide(L)'
;IDPIGDVYACPFAIHDRFKAGNVLDGNGFQEVWQESELFLELRTPQTGGACSSCSAYDSCRGGCMAAKFFTGLPLDGPDPECVKGHSEDALLDPNRVIPPASQDHSRASARKNGGPIPITISRQVPARFCDEDPLTESAALNSVTT
;
A
#
# COMPACT_ATOMS: atom_id res chain seq x y z
N ILE A 1 -6.76 -2.85 -11.92
CA ILE A 1 -7.08 -1.90 -13.00
C ILE A 1 -7.66 -0.68 -12.33
N ASP A 2 -7.06 0.48 -12.52
CA ASP A 2 -7.50 1.72 -11.91
C ASP A 2 -8.59 2.44 -12.76
N PRO A 3 -9.15 3.58 -12.32
CA PRO A 3 -10.19 4.29 -13.06
C PRO A 3 -9.77 4.88 -14.41
N ILE A 4 -8.46 5.01 -14.70
CA ILE A 4 -7.94 5.51 -15.98
C ILE A 4 -7.46 4.38 -16.89
N GLY A 5 -7.61 3.12 -16.47
CA GLY A 5 -7.31 1.93 -17.25
C GLY A 5 -5.95 1.30 -16.97
N ASP A 6 -5.14 1.86 -16.07
CA ASP A 6 -3.82 1.32 -15.76
C ASP A 6 -3.96 -0.02 -15.01
N VAL A 7 -3.22 -1.02 -15.48
CA VAL A 7 -3.22 -2.37 -14.93
C VAL A 7 -2.03 -2.54 -14.00
N TYR A 8 -2.31 -3.01 -12.78
CA TYR A 8 -1.30 -3.28 -11.77
C TYR A 8 -1.38 -4.74 -11.32
N ALA A 9 -0.26 -5.26 -10.84
CA ALA A 9 -0.20 -6.63 -10.35
C ALA A 9 -0.91 -6.87 -9.01
N CYS A 10 -1.06 -5.83 -8.19
CA CYS A 10 -1.70 -5.90 -6.89
C CYS A 10 -2.41 -4.56 -6.60
N PRO A 11 -3.64 -4.58 -6.02
CA PRO A 11 -4.34 -3.34 -5.64
C PRO A 11 -3.61 -2.54 -4.55
N PHE A 12 -2.72 -3.18 -3.78
CA PHE A 12 -1.88 -2.52 -2.79
C PHE A 12 -0.53 -2.08 -3.36
N ALA A 13 -0.27 -2.30 -4.65
CA ALA A 13 0.96 -1.94 -5.34
C ALA A 13 0.69 -0.98 -6.51
N ILE A 14 -0.10 0.07 -6.26
CA ILE A 14 -0.35 1.15 -7.23
C ILE A 14 0.87 2.07 -7.28
N HIS A 15 1.92 1.56 -7.93
CA HIS A 15 3.19 2.26 -8.12
C HIS A 15 3.71 1.94 -9.53
N ASP A 16 4.41 2.86 -10.16
CA ASP A 16 4.82 2.76 -11.58
C ASP A 16 5.64 1.49 -11.86
N ARG A 17 6.49 1.11 -10.90
CA ARG A 17 7.24 -0.17 -10.91
C ARG A 17 6.36 -1.41 -11.12
N PHE A 18 5.09 -1.37 -10.72
CA PHE A 18 4.14 -2.47 -10.81
C PHE A 18 3.02 -2.21 -11.82
N LYS A 19 3.16 -1.19 -12.67
CA LYS A 19 2.25 -0.95 -13.80
C LYS A 19 2.61 -1.89 -14.95
N ALA A 20 1.68 -2.76 -15.30
CA ALA A 20 1.82 -3.74 -16.38
C ALA A 20 1.46 -3.17 -17.77
N GLY A 21 0.67 -2.09 -17.81
CA GLY A 21 0.16 -1.49 -19.05
C GLY A 21 -1.15 -0.73 -18.80
N ASN A 22 -1.89 -0.40 -19.86
CA ASN A 22 -3.22 0.19 -19.77
C ASN A 22 -4.20 -0.59 -20.68
N VAL A 23 -5.42 -0.85 -20.22
CA VAL A 23 -6.43 -1.63 -20.97
C VAL A 23 -7.05 -0.87 -22.14
N LEU A 24 -6.85 0.45 -22.22
CA LEU A 24 -7.29 1.28 -23.32
C LEU A 24 -6.26 1.26 -24.48
N ASP A 25 -5.07 0.71 -24.23
CA ASP A 25 -4.02 0.54 -25.23
C ASP A 25 -4.13 -0.86 -25.89
N GLY A 26 -3.78 -0.94 -27.18
CA GLY A 26 -3.62 -2.22 -27.90
C GLY A 26 -4.86 -3.12 -27.92
N ASN A 27 -4.67 -4.42 -27.70
CA ASN A 27 -5.72 -5.44 -27.65
C ASN A 27 -6.33 -5.60 -26.24
N GLY A 28 -6.20 -4.60 -25.38
CA GLY A 28 -6.84 -4.53 -24.07
C GLY A 28 -6.25 -5.46 -23.01
N PHE A 29 -7.07 -5.87 -22.03
CA PHE A 29 -6.58 -6.58 -20.84
C PHE A 29 -5.89 -7.92 -21.15
N GLN A 30 -6.32 -8.63 -22.18
CA GLN A 30 -5.72 -9.93 -22.51
C GLN A 30 -4.24 -9.80 -22.87
N GLU A 31 -3.89 -8.82 -23.69
CA GLU A 31 -2.51 -8.54 -24.08
C GLU A 31 -1.69 -8.14 -22.87
N VAL A 32 -2.18 -7.20 -22.06
CA VAL A 32 -1.49 -6.80 -20.82
C VAL A 32 -1.27 -8.00 -19.91
N TRP A 33 -2.28 -8.84 -19.70
CA TRP A 33 -2.18 -10.03 -18.87
C TRP A 33 -1.16 -11.04 -19.43
N GLN A 34 -1.23 -11.39 -20.70
CA GLN A 34 -0.44 -12.48 -21.27
C GLN A 34 0.99 -12.07 -21.60
N GLU A 35 1.19 -10.82 -22.01
CA GLU A 35 2.41 -10.40 -22.71
C GLU A 35 3.20 -9.30 -21.99
N SER A 36 2.64 -8.64 -20.97
CA SER A 36 3.40 -7.61 -20.24
C SER A 36 4.65 -8.21 -19.58
N GLU A 37 5.78 -7.51 -19.77
CA GLU A 37 7.07 -7.89 -19.20
C GLU A 37 6.97 -8.11 -17.68
N LEU A 38 6.26 -7.21 -16.98
CA LEU A 38 6.03 -7.32 -15.55
C LEU A 38 5.32 -8.63 -15.17
N PHE A 39 4.21 -8.99 -15.83
CA PHE A 39 3.50 -10.23 -15.47
C PHE A 39 4.26 -11.49 -15.87
N LEU A 40 5.05 -11.43 -16.94
CA LEU A 40 5.95 -12.52 -17.30
C LEU A 40 7.00 -12.72 -16.20
N GLU A 41 7.63 -11.64 -15.73
CA GLU A 41 8.62 -11.69 -14.64
C GLU A 41 7.98 -12.20 -13.32
N LEU A 42 6.83 -11.67 -12.92
CA LEU A 42 6.18 -12.04 -11.65
C LEU A 42 5.68 -13.49 -11.59
N ARG A 43 5.47 -14.14 -12.74
CA ARG A 43 5.13 -15.57 -12.80
C ARG A 43 6.33 -16.48 -12.70
N THR A 44 7.54 -15.95 -12.85
CA THR A 44 8.74 -16.75 -12.63
C THR A 44 8.90 -17.06 -11.14
N PRO A 45 9.39 -18.26 -10.76
CA PRO A 45 9.70 -18.55 -9.38
C PRO A 45 10.69 -17.51 -8.84
N GLN A 46 10.32 -16.86 -7.74
CA GLN A 46 11.24 -16.03 -6.97
C GLN A 46 12.33 -16.92 -6.36
N THR A 47 13.57 -16.79 -6.84
CA THR A 47 14.71 -17.65 -6.48
C THR A 47 15.70 -17.00 -5.49
N GLY A 48 15.37 -15.83 -4.93
CA GLY A 48 16.26 -15.07 -4.05
C GLY A 48 16.22 -15.47 -2.57
N GLY A 49 17.33 -15.21 -1.88
CA GLY A 49 17.43 -15.22 -0.41
C GLY A 49 16.96 -16.50 0.29
N ALA A 50 16.40 -16.32 1.49
CA ALA A 50 15.89 -17.40 2.32
C ALA A 50 14.71 -18.18 1.69
N CYS A 51 14.02 -17.58 0.71
CA CYS A 51 12.87 -18.19 0.06
C CYS A 51 13.26 -19.32 -0.91
N SER A 52 14.44 -19.24 -1.52
CA SER A 52 14.96 -20.21 -2.50
C SER A 52 15.02 -21.66 -2.00
N SER A 53 15.33 -21.85 -0.72
CA SER A 53 15.43 -23.16 -0.06
C SER A 53 14.39 -23.35 1.05
N CYS A 54 13.38 -22.49 1.12
CA CYS A 54 12.38 -22.55 2.19
C CYS A 54 11.40 -23.71 1.95
N SER A 55 11.28 -24.61 2.91
CA SER A 55 10.33 -25.74 2.84
C SER A 55 8.85 -25.35 2.73
N ALA A 56 8.49 -24.09 2.99
CA ALA A 56 7.13 -23.56 2.90
C ALA A 56 6.90 -22.72 1.63
N TYR A 57 7.87 -22.68 0.71
CA TYR A 57 7.82 -21.82 -0.47
C TYR A 57 6.60 -22.08 -1.34
N ASP A 58 6.20 -23.35 -1.53
CA ASP A 58 5.04 -23.66 -2.35
C ASP A 58 3.72 -23.12 -1.78
N SER A 59 3.66 -22.87 -0.47
CA SER A 59 2.47 -22.33 0.21
C SER A 59 2.37 -20.81 0.11
N CYS A 60 3.49 -20.08 0.19
CA CYS A 60 3.48 -18.61 0.24
C CYS A 60 4.02 -17.94 -1.03
N ARG A 61 4.78 -18.65 -1.86
CA ARG A 61 5.48 -18.15 -3.06
C ARG A 61 6.36 -16.92 -2.80
N GLY A 62 6.93 -16.84 -1.59
CA GLY A 62 7.71 -15.69 -1.15
C GLY A 62 6.89 -14.53 -0.57
N GLY A 63 5.57 -14.64 -0.47
CA GLY A 63 4.68 -13.70 0.20
C GLY A 63 4.30 -12.46 -0.61
N CYS A 64 3.79 -11.44 0.08
CA CYS A 64 3.27 -10.19 -0.44
C CYS A 64 4.40 -9.29 -0.98
N MET A 65 4.51 -9.22 -2.29
CA MET A 65 5.42 -8.31 -2.98
C MET A 65 5.20 -6.83 -2.63
N ALA A 66 3.94 -6.41 -2.44
CA ALA A 66 3.62 -5.03 -2.08
C ALA A 66 4.18 -4.67 -0.69
N ALA A 67 4.01 -5.56 0.29
CA ALA A 67 4.52 -5.37 1.63
C ALA A 67 6.05 -5.24 1.63
N LYS A 68 6.76 -6.08 0.87
CA LYS A 68 8.22 -5.95 0.68
C LYS A 68 8.57 -4.57 0.14
N PHE A 69 7.96 -4.18 -0.97
CA PHE A 69 8.30 -2.92 -1.63
C PHE A 69 8.08 -1.70 -0.73
N PHE A 70 6.90 -1.57 -0.10
CA PHE A 70 6.57 -0.41 0.73
C PHE A 70 7.20 -0.43 2.13
N THR A 71 7.75 -1.57 2.54
CA THR A 71 8.65 -1.61 3.70
C THR A 71 10.10 -1.35 3.31
N GLY A 72 10.43 -1.27 2.01
CA GLY A 72 11.79 -1.05 1.50
C GLY A 72 12.64 -2.32 1.35
N LEU A 73 12.02 -3.50 1.48
CA LEU A 73 12.67 -4.78 1.23
C LEU A 73 12.76 -5.08 -0.27
N PRO A 74 13.80 -5.82 -0.71
CA PRO A 74 13.92 -6.23 -2.10
C PRO A 74 12.83 -7.25 -2.48
N LEU A 75 12.41 -7.28 -3.76
CA LEU A 75 11.27 -8.12 -4.18
C LEU A 75 11.55 -9.62 -4.08
N ASP A 76 12.81 -10.00 -4.28
CA ASP A 76 13.34 -11.35 -4.13
C ASP A 76 13.70 -11.69 -2.66
N GLY A 77 13.54 -10.72 -1.76
CA GLY A 77 13.65 -10.91 -0.31
C GLY A 77 12.40 -11.57 0.30
N PRO A 78 12.47 -11.97 1.57
CA PRO A 78 11.32 -12.50 2.30
C PRO A 78 10.29 -11.40 2.61
N ASP A 79 9.01 -11.77 2.65
CA ASP A 79 7.92 -10.90 3.12
C ASP A 79 8.17 -10.45 4.58
N PRO A 80 7.94 -9.16 4.93
CA PRO A 80 8.03 -8.70 6.31
C PRO A 80 7.22 -9.55 7.30
N GLU A 81 6.09 -10.12 6.88
CA GLU A 81 5.21 -10.99 7.67
C GLU A 81 5.55 -12.49 7.52
N CYS A 82 6.77 -12.82 7.08
CA CYS A 82 7.21 -14.21 6.97
C CYS A 82 7.12 -14.91 8.33
N VAL A 83 6.26 -15.93 8.44
CA VAL A 83 6.06 -16.71 9.69
C VAL A 83 7.32 -17.42 10.21
N LYS A 84 8.38 -17.51 9.41
CA LYS A 84 9.69 -18.05 9.80
C LYS A 84 10.70 -16.98 10.22
N GLY A 85 10.32 -15.70 10.23
CA GLY A 85 11.16 -14.58 10.67
C GLY A 85 12.29 -14.21 9.72
N HIS A 86 12.27 -14.68 8.47
CA HIS A 86 13.40 -14.47 7.55
C HIS A 86 13.63 -13.00 7.13
N SER A 87 12.66 -12.12 7.37
CA SER A 87 12.71 -10.68 7.06
C SER A 87 13.27 -9.81 8.18
N GLU A 88 13.44 -10.34 9.40
CA GLU A 88 13.77 -9.55 10.59
C GLU A 88 15.05 -8.74 10.43
N ASP A 89 16.14 -9.37 10.00
CA ASP A 89 17.44 -8.69 9.81
C ASP A 89 17.35 -7.55 8.79
N ALA A 90 16.64 -7.78 7.68
CA ALA A 90 16.48 -6.78 6.63
C ALA A 90 15.56 -5.62 7.05
N LEU A 91 14.60 -5.88 7.95
CA LEU A 91 13.75 -4.86 8.56
C LEU A 91 14.47 -4.03 9.63
N LEU A 92 15.55 -4.54 10.21
CA LEU A 92 16.38 -3.82 11.17
C LEU A 92 17.47 -2.96 10.52
N ASP A 93 17.75 -3.14 9.22
CA ASP A 93 18.75 -2.34 8.51
C ASP A 93 18.36 -0.84 8.48
N PRO A 94 19.14 0.06 9.10
CA PRO A 94 18.85 1.49 9.11
C PRO A 94 19.05 2.15 7.75
N ASN A 95 19.70 1.49 6.79
CA ASN A 95 19.95 2.02 5.45
C ASN A 95 18.84 1.66 4.44
N ARG A 96 17.80 0.95 4.89
CA ARG A 96 16.68 0.57 4.05
C ARG A 96 15.93 1.80 3.53
N VAL A 97 15.73 1.86 2.21
CA VAL A 97 15.03 2.97 1.56
C VAL A 97 13.58 2.57 1.30
N ILE A 98 12.65 3.34 1.86
CA ILE A 98 11.21 3.16 1.62
C ILE A 98 10.81 3.99 0.39
N PRO A 99 10.32 3.35 -0.69
CA PRO A 99 9.87 4.06 -1.88
C PRO A 99 8.69 4.99 -1.57
N PRO A 100 8.65 6.21 -2.14
CA PRO A 100 7.48 7.06 -2.06
C PRO A 100 6.32 6.50 -2.89
N ALA A 101 5.11 6.98 -2.65
CA ALA A 101 4.01 6.76 -3.58
C ALA A 101 4.33 7.46 -4.93
N SER A 102 4.14 6.77 -6.07
CA SER A 102 4.42 7.35 -7.39
C SER A 102 3.25 8.12 -7.98
N GLN A 103 2.03 7.80 -7.57
CA GLN A 103 0.80 8.33 -8.17
C GLN A 103 -0.01 9.10 -7.14
N ASP A 104 -0.45 10.29 -7.52
CA ASP A 104 -1.48 11.06 -6.81
C ASP A 104 -2.66 11.30 -7.77
N HIS A 105 -3.67 10.44 -7.69
CA HIS A 105 -4.94 10.62 -8.39
C HIS A 105 -5.98 11.35 -7.54
N SER A 106 -5.57 11.92 -6.41
CA SER A 106 -6.46 12.81 -5.65
C SER A 106 -6.87 13.93 -6.59
N ARG A 107 -8.17 14.25 -6.62
CA ARG A 107 -8.63 15.45 -7.33
C ARG A 107 -7.81 16.62 -6.78
N ALA A 108 -6.99 17.25 -7.63
CA ALA A 108 -6.32 18.49 -7.28
C ALA A 108 -7.41 19.44 -6.79
N SER A 109 -7.49 19.62 -5.48
CA SER A 109 -8.57 20.37 -4.91
C SER A 109 -8.27 21.82 -5.23
N ALA A 110 -8.75 22.28 -6.38
CA ALA A 110 -8.99 23.69 -6.62
C ALA A 110 -10.18 24.10 -5.72
N ARG A 111 -10.02 23.95 -4.40
CA ARG A 111 -10.86 24.66 -3.45
C ARG A 111 -10.53 26.13 -3.69
N LYS A 112 -11.56 26.96 -3.82
CA LYS A 112 -11.44 28.43 -3.94
C LYS A 112 -10.51 29.05 -2.86
N ASN A 113 -10.31 28.34 -1.75
CA ASN A 113 -9.34 28.63 -0.69
C ASN A 113 -8.43 27.39 -0.48
N GLY A 114 -7.38 27.22 -1.30
CA GLY A 114 -6.52 26.03 -1.37
C GLY A 114 -5.52 25.85 -0.23
N GLY A 115 -5.97 25.96 1.02
CA GLY A 115 -5.15 25.67 2.20
C GLY A 115 -5.47 24.29 2.81
N PRO A 116 -4.55 23.70 3.61
CA PRO A 116 -4.87 22.58 4.49
C PRO A 116 -6.09 22.91 5.34
N ILE A 117 -6.96 21.93 5.61
CA ILE A 117 -8.04 22.12 6.58
C ILE A 117 -7.37 22.18 7.95
N PRO A 118 -7.43 23.31 8.68
CA PRO A 118 -6.88 23.37 10.02
C PRO A 118 -7.72 22.45 10.91
N ILE A 119 -7.11 21.35 11.36
CA ILE A 119 -7.69 20.48 12.37
C ILE A 119 -7.08 20.83 13.72
N THR A 120 -7.94 21.10 14.70
CA THR A 120 -7.51 21.23 16.09
C THR A 120 -7.49 19.84 16.69
N ILE A 121 -6.29 19.26 16.82
CA ILE A 121 -6.13 17.96 17.48
C ILE A 121 -6.35 18.16 18.98
N SER A 122 -7.48 17.67 19.50
CA SER A 122 -7.68 17.59 20.93
C SER A 122 -6.71 16.58 21.53
N ARG A 123 -5.97 17.00 22.55
CA ARG A 123 -5.12 16.10 23.36
C ARG A 123 -5.88 15.56 24.58
N GLN A 124 -7.17 15.82 24.70
CA GLN A 124 -7.96 15.23 25.78
C GLN A 124 -8.04 13.73 25.58
N VAL A 125 -7.57 13.00 26.60
CA VAL A 125 -7.78 11.57 26.71
C VAL A 125 -9.28 11.35 26.88
N PRO A 126 -9.92 10.47 26.09
CA PRO A 126 -11.32 10.12 26.26
C PRO A 126 -11.61 9.74 27.72
N ALA A 127 -12.72 10.24 28.26
CA ALA A 127 -13.06 9.97 29.66
C ALA A 127 -13.42 8.49 29.86
N ARG A 128 -13.86 7.80 28.80
CA ARG A 128 -14.17 6.37 28.80
C ARG A 128 -13.64 5.68 27.54
N PHE A 129 -13.38 4.38 27.69
CA PHE A 129 -12.83 3.52 26.63
C PHE A 129 -13.70 3.41 25.36
N CYS A 130 -14.99 3.75 25.44
CA CYS A 130 -15.95 3.61 24.33
C CYS A 130 -16.55 4.94 23.89
N ASP A 131 -15.91 6.08 24.20
CA ASP A 131 -16.35 7.36 23.64
C ASP A 131 -16.00 7.38 22.14
N GLU A 132 -17.01 7.07 21.32
CA GLU A 132 -16.95 7.14 19.87
C GLU A 132 -17.04 8.62 19.45
N ASP A 133 -15.90 9.17 19.09
CA ASP A 133 -15.70 10.46 18.44
C ASP A 133 -15.66 11.72 19.35
N PRO A 134 -14.45 12.23 19.67
CA PRO A 134 -14.27 13.47 20.45
C PRO A 134 -14.75 14.74 19.72
N LEU A 135 -15.21 14.66 18.48
CA LEU A 135 -15.73 15.80 17.71
C LEU A 135 -17.23 16.03 17.87
N THR A 136 -17.97 15.09 18.46
CA THR A 136 -19.45 15.17 18.57
C THR A 136 -19.94 16.01 19.75
N GLU A 137 -19.18 16.09 20.85
CA GLU A 137 -19.60 16.80 22.06
C GLU A 137 -19.49 18.33 22.00
N SER A 138 -18.69 18.89 21.08
CA SER A 138 -18.56 20.35 20.96
C SER A 138 -19.79 21.06 20.38
N ALA A 139 -20.80 20.31 19.92
CA ALA A 139 -22.04 20.86 19.38
C ALA A 139 -23.19 20.97 20.41
N ALA A 140 -23.04 20.45 21.64
CA ALA A 140 -24.16 20.23 22.56
C ALA A 140 -24.17 21.11 23.83
N LEU A 141 -23.64 22.34 23.78
CA LEU A 141 -23.66 23.26 24.95
C LEU A 141 -24.40 24.59 24.73
N ASN A 142 -25.24 24.70 23.70
CA ASN A 142 -26.14 25.86 23.52
C ASN A 142 -27.60 25.45 23.26
N SER A 143 -28.17 24.67 24.17
CA SER A 143 -29.60 24.68 24.55
C SER A 143 -29.68 23.73 25.75
N VAL A 144 -30.05 24.17 26.94
CA VAL A 144 -31.44 24.36 27.33
C VAL A 144 -31.47 25.31 28.52
N THR A 145 -32.23 26.37 28.35
CA THR A 145 -32.76 27.27 29.37
C THR A 145 -33.70 26.50 30.31
N THR A 146 -33.46 26.58 31.61
CA THR A 146 -34.47 26.77 32.67
C THR A 146 -33.82 27.51 33.81
#